data_AF-A0A3B0YTR4-F1
#
_entry.id   AF-A0A3B0YTR4-F1
#
_cell.length_a   1.000
_cell.length_b   1.000
_cell.length_c   1.000
_cell.angle_alpha   90.00
_cell.angle_beta   90.00
_cell.angle_gamma   90.00
#
_symmetry.space_group_name_H-M   'P 1'
#
loop_
_entity.id
_entity.type
_entity.pdbx_description
1 polymer ?
#
loop_
_entity_poly.entity_id
_entity_poly.type
_entity_poly.pdbx_seq_one_letter_code
_entity_poly.pdbx_strand_id
1 'polypeptide(L)'
;MKGKIASFLTSTAATDRAQVKRVFGPKFQDISGWRSFLRTTLNSNVSSQLSAAPARWSVKSFQALYVACWVHHPVEKGSYMINLGHLSTARRKVIEDACREHCYGRKSSHLSGAGRSASKGWEFLQGYKELLVQYESTKGQPYLFLKSEGHTTGITGIIPHMKSWVHKNKHGFGKLASPSLNALASPVSAWSGAVESRAAENYAKGYGKLLKKVLGVSGRQMTVREMMKLLFAKTRFPAPSNFATANNRQLGLLLARFTYAGSRYRLKGTITPDMINDLRRLAGTLQKDGDKHMSRVFREIRATPTEIDQSLAVFLT
;
A
#
# COMPACT_ATOMS: atom_id res chain seq x y z
N MET A 1 -11.58 7.71 8.98
CA MET A 1 -11.61 6.85 7.77
C MET A 1 -12.76 5.86 7.82
N LYS A 2 -12.88 5.06 8.90
CA LYS A 2 -14.01 4.17 9.14
C LYS A 2 -15.35 4.92 8.92
N GLY A 3 -16.21 4.40 8.03
CA GLY A 3 -17.50 5.00 7.69
C GLY A 3 -17.54 5.82 6.40
N LYS A 4 -16.50 6.61 6.05
CA LYS A 4 -16.54 7.48 4.85
C LYS A 4 -16.68 6.70 3.55
N ILE A 5 -16.06 5.52 3.47
CA ILE A 5 -16.21 4.66 2.30
C ILE A 5 -17.63 4.06 2.21
N ALA A 6 -18.24 3.71 3.34
CA ALA A 6 -19.62 3.22 3.34
C ALA A 6 -20.56 4.33 2.83
N SER A 7 -20.39 5.56 3.32
CA SER A 7 -21.13 6.73 2.81
C SER A 7 -20.92 6.96 1.32
N PHE A 8 -19.70 6.77 0.80
CA PHE A 8 -19.43 6.86 -0.64
C PHE A 8 -20.17 5.78 -1.43
N LEU A 9 -20.19 4.55 -0.93
CA LEU A 9 -20.88 3.42 -1.56
C LEU A 9 -22.42 3.55 -1.50
N THR A 10 -22.95 4.25 -0.51
CA THR A 10 -24.40 4.51 -0.34
C THR A 10 -24.84 5.84 -0.92
N SER A 11 -23.93 6.70 -1.39
CA SER A 11 -24.27 7.99 -1.99
C SER A 11 -25.19 7.79 -3.21
N THR A 12 -26.25 8.59 -3.29
CA THR A 12 -27.19 8.61 -4.41
C THR A 12 -26.81 9.64 -5.48
N ALA A 13 -25.81 10.49 -5.22
CA ALA A 13 -25.37 11.50 -6.17
C ALA A 13 -24.80 10.85 -7.44
N ALA A 14 -25.26 11.29 -8.61
CA ALA A 14 -24.90 10.69 -9.90
C ALA A 14 -23.37 10.70 -10.15
N THR A 15 -22.69 11.76 -9.71
CA THR A 15 -21.22 11.89 -9.79
C THR A 15 -20.51 10.83 -8.96
N ASP A 16 -20.98 10.57 -7.74
CA ASP A 16 -20.43 9.55 -6.85
C ASP A 16 -20.69 8.15 -7.40
N ARG A 17 -21.92 7.87 -7.86
CA ARG A 17 -22.25 6.59 -8.51
C ARG A 17 -21.36 6.31 -9.73
N ALA A 18 -21.12 7.32 -10.55
CA ALA A 18 -20.22 7.21 -11.69
C ALA A 18 -18.76 6.97 -11.25
N GLN A 19 -18.31 7.61 -10.16
CA GLN A 19 -16.97 7.39 -9.60
C GLN A 19 -16.82 5.98 -9.02
N VAL A 20 -17.81 5.48 -8.27
CA VAL A 20 -17.86 4.11 -7.74
C VAL A 20 -17.69 3.08 -8.86
N LYS A 21 -18.44 3.23 -9.96
CA LYS A 21 -18.35 2.35 -11.16
C LYS A 21 -16.96 2.34 -11.80
N ARG A 22 -16.24 3.46 -11.74
CA ARG A 22 -14.88 3.58 -12.28
C ARG A 22 -13.79 3.04 -11.33
N VAL A 23 -14.07 2.97 -10.03
CA VAL A 23 -13.11 2.51 -9.03
C VAL A 23 -13.27 1.00 -8.75
N PHE A 24 -14.49 0.51 -8.66
CA PHE A 24 -14.79 -0.84 -8.22
C PHE A 24 -15.37 -1.71 -9.34
N GLY A 25 -15.07 -3.01 -9.29
CA GLY A 25 -15.68 -3.95 -10.24
C GLY A 25 -17.17 -4.18 -9.95
N PRO A 26 -17.88 -4.88 -10.86
CA PRO A 26 -19.34 -4.92 -10.86
C PRO A 26 -19.98 -5.36 -9.54
N LYS A 27 -19.41 -6.36 -8.86
CA LYS A 27 -19.91 -6.88 -7.57
C LYS A 27 -19.71 -5.94 -6.38
N PHE A 28 -18.95 -4.86 -6.58
CA PHE A 28 -18.49 -3.97 -5.52
C PHE A 28 -18.95 -2.52 -5.74
N GLN A 29 -20.03 -2.32 -6.50
CA GLN A 29 -20.55 -0.99 -6.82
C GLN A 29 -21.56 -0.46 -5.79
N ASP A 30 -21.89 -1.23 -4.76
CA ASP A 30 -22.76 -0.80 -3.67
C ASP A 30 -22.43 -1.55 -2.38
N ILE A 31 -22.97 -1.07 -1.26
CA ILE A 31 -22.69 -1.65 0.06
C ILE A 31 -23.20 -3.09 0.18
N SER A 32 -24.29 -3.45 -0.51
CA SER A 32 -24.89 -4.78 -0.47
C SER A 32 -23.97 -5.82 -1.10
N GLY A 33 -23.40 -5.52 -2.26
CA GLY A 33 -22.44 -6.37 -2.95
C GLY A 33 -21.18 -6.65 -2.12
N TRP A 34 -20.64 -5.62 -1.45
CA TRP A 34 -19.50 -5.80 -0.54
C TRP A 34 -19.86 -6.69 0.66
N ARG A 35 -20.98 -6.40 1.33
CA ARG A 35 -21.44 -7.17 2.49
C ARG A 35 -21.71 -8.62 2.11
N SER A 36 -22.40 -8.84 1.00
CA SER A 36 -22.68 -10.18 0.47
C SER A 36 -21.40 -10.95 0.18
N PHE A 37 -20.44 -10.34 -0.51
CA PHE A 37 -19.15 -10.98 -0.79
C PHE A 37 -18.40 -11.36 0.50
N LEU A 38 -18.28 -10.44 1.45
CA LEU A 38 -17.57 -10.69 2.71
C LEU A 38 -18.26 -11.76 3.56
N ARG A 39 -19.59 -11.71 3.70
CA ARG A 39 -20.37 -12.68 4.49
C ARG A 39 -20.35 -14.09 3.90
N THR A 40 -20.39 -14.21 2.57
CA THR A 40 -20.39 -15.50 1.88
C THR A 40 -19.02 -16.13 1.77
N THR A 41 -17.96 -15.31 1.76
CA THR A 41 -16.60 -15.78 1.44
C THR A 41 -15.70 -15.91 2.68
N LEU A 42 -15.87 -15.07 3.69
CA LEU A 42 -15.17 -15.25 4.97
C LEU A 42 -15.87 -16.31 5.81
N ASN A 43 -15.11 -16.98 6.66
CA ASN A 43 -15.64 -17.74 7.78
C ASN A 43 -16.12 -16.79 8.89
N SER A 44 -17.23 -16.07 8.65
CA SER A 44 -17.80 -15.01 9.50
C SER A 44 -16.97 -13.71 9.57
N ASN A 45 -15.68 -13.78 9.90
CA ASN A 45 -14.79 -12.61 10.02
C ASN A 45 -13.32 -13.00 9.74
N VAL A 46 -12.38 -12.07 9.90
CA VAL A 46 -10.95 -12.32 9.64
C VAL A 46 -10.36 -13.29 10.65
N SER A 47 -10.58 -13.09 11.96
CA SER A 47 -10.02 -14.00 12.99
C SER A 47 -10.48 -15.45 12.78
N SER A 48 -11.77 -15.65 12.50
CA SER A 48 -12.38 -16.94 12.24
C SER A 48 -11.96 -17.55 10.91
N GLN A 49 -11.68 -16.74 9.87
CA GLN A 49 -11.10 -17.23 8.61
C GLN A 49 -9.66 -17.71 8.81
N LEU A 50 -8.85 -16.96 9.54
CA LEU A 50 -7.45 -17.33 9.81
C LEU A 50 -7.33 -18.59 10.68
N SER A 51 -8.36 -18.88 11.48
CA SER A 51 -8.44 -20.08 12.32
C SER A 51 -9.16 -21.25 11.64
N ALA A 52 -9.66 -21.06 10.41
CA ALA A 52 -10.50 -22.05 9.73
C ALA A 52 -9.73 -23.33 9.33
N ALA A 53 -10.49 -24.41 9.13
CA ALA A 53 -9.97 -25.66 8.60
C ALA A 53 -9.50 -25.51 7.13
N PRO A 54 -8.60 -26.38 6.63
CA PRO A 54 -8.08 -26.33 5.26
C PRO A 54 -9.17 -26.19 4.18
N ALA A 55 -10.27 -26.96 4.29
CA ALA A 55 -11.38 -26.95 3.33
C ALA A 55 -12.13 -25.61 3.21
N ARG A 56 -11.88 -24.65 4.11
CA ARG A 56 -12.47 -23.30 4.09
C ARG A 56 -11.59 -22.29 3.36
N TRP A 57 -10.43 -22.71 2.83
CA TRP A 57 -9.55 -21.87 2.06
C TRP A 57 -9.84 -21.99 0.57
N SER A 58 -9.69 -20.87 -0.13
CA SER A 58 -9.82 -20.79 -1.58
C SER A 58 -9.16 -19.51 -2.08
N VAL A 59 -9.05 -19.34 -3.40
CA VAL A 59 -8.66 -18.05 -3.99
C VAL A 59 -9.54 -16.92 -3.45
N LYS A 60 -10.86 -17.15 -3.35
CA LYS A 60 -11.81 -16.13 -2.91
C LYS A 60 -11.61 -15.76 -1.44
N SER A 61 -11.22 -16.69 -0.56
CA SER A 61 -10.97 -16.36 0.85
C SER A 61 -9.80 -15.37 1.01
N PHE A 62 -8.73 -15.52 0.23
CA PHE A 62 -7.64 -14.53 0.18
C PHE A 62 -8.10 -13.17 -0.34
N GLN A 63 -8.96 -13.16 -1.36
CA GLN A 63 -9.55 -11.92 -1.89
C GLN A 63 -10.42 -11.24 -0.84
N ALA A 64 -11.23 -12.00 -0.10
CA ALA A 64 -12.07 -11.47 0.99
C ALA A 64 -11.23 -10.93 2.14
N LEU A 65 -10.11 -11.57 2.50
CA LEU A 65 -9.15 -11.03 3.46
C LEU A 65 -8.57 -9.68 3.01
N TYR A 66 -8.24 -9.53 1.71
CA TYR A 66 -7.79 -8.25 1.18
C TYR A 66 -8.88 -7.18 1.25
N VAL A 67 -10.12 -7.51 0.83
CA VAL A 67 -11.25 -6.59 0.89
C VAL A 67 -11.52 -6.16 2.34
N ALA A 68 -11.46 -7.08 3.30
CA ALA A 68 -11.58 -6.78 4.72
C ALA A 68 -10.49 -5.80 5.21
N CYS A 69 -9.24 -6.03 4.83
CA CYS A 69 -8.15 -5.10 5.13
C CYS A 69 -8.39 -3.72 4.48
N TRP A 70 -8.94 -3.70 3.26
CA TRP A 70 -9.25 -2.45 2.56
C TRP A 70 -10.43 -1.70 3.21
N VAL A 71 -11.45 -2.40 3.73
CA VAL A 71 -12.49 -1.79 4.57
C VAL A 71 -11.90 -1.18 5.83
N HIS A 72 -10.98 -1.89 6.49
CA HIS A 72 -10.30 -1.40 7.69
C HIS A 72 -9.48 -0.13 7.41
N HIS A 73 -8.71 -0.13 6.32
CA HIS A 73 -7.85 1.00 5.95
C HIS A 73 -7.78 1.17 4.42
N PRO A 74 -8.73 1.91 3.81
CA PRO A 74 -8.77 2.09 2.37
C PRO A 74 -7.54 2.85 1.85
N VAL A 75 -6.77 2.25 0.95
CA VAL A 75 -5.59 2.87 0.35
C VAL A 75 -5.53 2.65 -1.16
N GLU A 76 -5.02 3.64 -1.90
CA GLU A 76 -4.98 3.62 -3.37
C GLU A 76 -4.14 2.46 -3.95
N LYS A 77 -3.04 2.12 -3.26
CA LYS A 77 -2.09 1.05 -3.60
C LYS A 77 -1.82 0.21 -2.37
N GLY A 78 -2.82 -0.59 -1.99
CA GLY A 78 -2.80 -1.32 -0.73
C GLY A 78 -1.86 -2.50 -0.72
N SER A 79 -0.97 -2.50 0.26
CA SER A 79 -0.34 -3.72 0.78
C SER A 79 -0.62 -3.81 2.25
N TYR A 80 -1.13 -4.96 2.66
CA TYR A 80 -1.53 -5.25 4.02
C TYR A 80 -0.69 -6.41 4.55
N MET A 81 -0.45 -6.41 5.85
CA MET A 81 0.23 -7.47 6.58
C MET A 81 -0.61 -7.82 7.80
N ILE A 82 -1.37 -8.91 7.71
CA ILE A 82 -2.19 -9.40 8.82
C ILE A 82 -1.27 -10.16 9.77
N ASN A 83 -1.22 -9.73 11.03
CA ASN A 83 -0.37 -10.35 12.04
C ASN A 83 -0.88 -11.74 12.43
N LEU A 84 -0.05 -12.77 12.25
CA LEU A 84 -0.40 -14.17 12.55
C LEU A 84 0.20 -14.69 13.87
N GLY A 85 0.89 -13.86 14.65
CA GLY A 85 1.68 -14.35 15.79
C GLY A 85 0.88 -14.87 16.97
N HIS A 86 -0.41 -14.56 17.02
CA HIS A 86 -1.35 -15.13 18.00
C HIS A 86 -1.79 -16.56 17.63
N LEU A 87 -1.55 -17.01 16.39
CA LEU A 87 -1.94 -18.33 15.93
C LEU A 87 -0.87 -19.38 16.28
N SER A 88 -1.31 -20.59 16.62
CA SER A 88 -0.42 -21.73 16.81
C SER A 88 0.36 -22.05 15.53
N THR A 89 1.50 -22.74 15.67
CA THR A 89 2.31 -23.17 14.52
C THR A 89 1.54 -24.04 13.53
N ALA A 90 0.67 -24.94 14.02
CA ALA A 90 -0.20 -25.75 13.17
C ALA A 90 -1.16 -24.89 12.33
N ARG A 91 -1.78 -23.86 12.94
CA ARG A 91 -2.69 -22.97 12.21
C ARG A 91 -1.96 -22.10 11.19
N ARG A 92 -0.77 -21.60 11.55
CA ARG A 92 0.10 -20.89 10.61
C ARG A 92 0.48 -21.75 9.41
N LYS A 93 0.80 -23.02 9.63
CA LYS A 93 1.07 -23.98 8.56
C LYS A 93 -0.13 -24.19 7.63
N VAL A 94 -1.35 -24.29 8.16
CA VAL A 94 -2.56 -24.37 7.32
C VAL A 94 -2.68 -23.17 6.39
N ILE A 95 -2.44 -21.95 6.87
CA ILE A 95 -2.48 -20.73 6.04
C ILE A 95 -1.40 -20.77 4.96
N GLU A 96 -0.18 -21.16 5.34
CA GLU A 96 0.95 -21.28 4.42
C GLU A 96 0.66 -22.32 3.32
N ASP A 97 0.15 -23.49 3.68
CA ASP A 97 -0.21 -24.55 2.75
C ASP A 97 -1.37 -24.13 1.85
N ALA A 98 -2.39 -23.45 2.39
CA ALA A 98 -3.49 -22.88 1.62
C ALA A 98 -3.03 -21.84 0.59
N CYS A 99 -2.03 -21.00 0.94
CA CYS A 99 -1.40 -20.11 -0.03
C CYS A 99 -0.79 -20.95 -1.17
N ARG A 100 -0.16 -22.09 -0.86
CA ARG A 100 0.51 -22.92 -1.84
C ARG A 100 -0.43 -23.68 -2.77
N GLU A 101 -1.51 -24.19 -2.21
CA GLU A 101 -2.49 -25.02 -2.89
C GLU A 101 -3.40 -24.20 -3.80
N HIS A 102 -3.93 -23.08 -3.30
CA HIS A 102 -4.97 -22.34 -4.02
C HIS A 102 -4.44 -21.18 -4.87
N CYS A 103 -3.22 -20.69 -4.60
CA CYS A 103 -2.67 -19.55 -5.33
C CYS A 103 -1.50 -19.97 -6.24
N TYR A 104 -1.49 -19.42 -7.45
CA TYR A 104 -0.44 -19.70 -8.45
C TYR A 104 0.91 -19.11 -8.02
N GLY A 105 1.99 -19.88 -8.10
CA GLY A 105 3.32 -19.41 -7.73
C GLY A 105 3.88 -18.37 -8.70
N ARG A 106 4.45 -17.28 -8.19
CA ARG A 106 5.09 -16.24 -9.02
C ARG A 106 6.32 -15.63 -8.36
N LYS A 107 7.22 -15.10 -9.18
CA LYS A 107 8.29 -14.23 -8.66
C LYS A 107 7.68 -12.90 -8.21
N SER A 108 8.11 -12.44 -7.04
CA SER A 108 7.76 -11.14 -6.48
C SER A 108 9.03 -10.30 -6.32
N SER A 109 8.92 -9.00 -6.52
CA SER A 109 9.97 -8.05 -6.11
C SER A 109 9.80 -7.57 -4.67
N HIS A 110 8.75 -8.05 -3.98
CA HIS A 110 8.47 -7.74 -2.59
C HIS A 110 9.01 -8.84 -1.66
N LEU A 111 9.56 -8.39 -0.54
CA LEU A 111 9.92 -9.21 0.63
C LEU A 111 10.75 -10.44 0.25
N SER A 112 10.31 -11.65 0.61
CA SER A 112 11.01 -12.92 0.38
C SER A 112 11.22 -13.26 -1.10
N GLY A 113 10.56 -12.53 -2.01
CA GLY A 113 10.65 -12.75 -3.46
C GLY A 113 9.83 -13.94 -3.98
N ALA A 114 9.29 -14.78 -3.09
CA ALA A 114 8.39 -15.90 -3.41
C ALA A 114 6.93 -15.44 -3.26
N GLY A 115 6.34 -14.97 -4.35
CA GLY A 115 4.97 -14.51 -4.42
C GLY A 115 3.99 -15.61 -4.76
N ARG A 116 2.72 -15.43 -4.40
CA ARG A 116 1.61 -16.20 -4.97
C ARG A 116 0.48 -15.31 -5.45
N SER A 117 -0.26 -15.77 -6.45
CA SER A 117 -1.30 -15.00 -7.12
C SER A 117 -2.69 -15.57 -6.83
N ALA A 118 -3.53 -14.75 -6.21
CA ALA A 118 -4.97 -14.97 -6.05
C ALA A 118 -5.77 -14.18 -7.11
N SER A 119 -5.28 -14.11 -8.35
CA SER A 119 -5.84 -13.30 -9.45
C SER A 119 -7.11 -13.89 -10.08
N LYS A 120 -7.36 -15.20 -9.97
CA LYS A 120 -8.52 -15.84 -10.59
C LYS A 120 -9.83 -15.24 -10.06
N GLY A 121 -10.61 -14.62 -10.94
CA GLY A 121 -11.86 -13.94 -10.59
C GLY A 121 -11.68 -12.66 -9.76
N TRP A 122 -10.49 -12.04 -9.79
CA TRP A 122 -10.24 -10.77 -9.12
C TRP A 122 -11.02 -9.64 -9.79
N GLU A 123 -12.01 -9.10 -9.09
CA GLU A 123 -12.94 -8.08 -9.61
C GLU A 123 -13.14 -6.92 -8.62
N PHE A 124 -12.26 -6.77 -7.63
CA PHE A 124 -12.48 -5.78 -6.57
C PHE A 124 -12.22 -4.34 -7.06
N LEU A 125 -10.97 -4.04 -7.47
CA LEU A 125 -10.56 -2.70 -7.93
C LEU A 125 -10.37 -2.70 -9.45
N GLN A 126 -11.02 -1.77 -10.14
CA GLN A 126 -10.83 -1.54 -11.57
C GLN A 126 -9.36 -1.20 -11.87
N GLY A 127 -8.82 -1.77 -12.94
CA GLY A 127 -7.42 -1.60 -13.34
C GLY A 127 -6.40 -2.43 -12.54
N TYR A 128 -6.81 -3.07 -11.45
CA TYR A 128 -6.03 -4.09 -10.76
C TYR A 128 -6.42 -5.46 -11.26
N LYS A 129 -5.42 -6.27 -11.62
CA LYS A 129 -5.64 -7.58 -12.26
C LYS A 129 -5.17 -8.76 -11.42
N GLU A 130 -4.56 -8.46 -10.28
CA GLU A 130 -3.93 -9.47 -9.45
C GLU A 130 -3.99 -9.10 -7.98
N LEU A 131 -4.13 -10.13 -7.15
CA LEU A 131 -3.83 -10.09 -5.73
C LEU A 131 -2.60 -10.94 -5.45
N LEU A 132 -1.50 -10.30 -5.07
CA LEU A 132 -0.30 -10.94 -4.54
C LEU A 132 -0.54 -11.33 -3.08
N VAL A 133 -0.28 -12.60 -2.77
CA VAL A 133 -0.38 -13.22 -1.46
C VAL A 133 0.98 -13.80 -1.08
N GLN A 134 1.48 -13.50 0.11
CA GLN A 134 2.73 -14.04 0.63
C GLN A 134 2.62 -14.38 2.11
N TYR A 135 3.12 -15.54 2.51
CA TYR A 135 3.38 -15.83 3.91
C TYR A 135 4.79 -15.34 4.24
N GLU A 136 4.91 -14.42 5.19
CA GLU A 136 6.15 -13.67 5.43
C GLU A 136 6.52 -13.68 6.91
N SER A 137 7.83 -13.73 7.20
CA SER A 137 8.34 -13.51 8.55
C SER A 137 9.18 -12.25 8.57
N THR A 138 8.78 -11.24 9.35
CA THR A 138 9.54 -10.01 9.52
C THR A 138 9.93 -9.84 10.98
N LYS A 139 11.24 -9.84 11.27
CA LYS A 139 11.78 -9.73 12.64
C LYS A 139 11.20 -10.81 13.59
N GLY A 140 11.10 -12.06 13.11
CA GLY A 140 10.55 -13.18 13.87
C GLY A 140 9.02 -13.22 13.96
N GLN A 141 8.32 -12.17 13.48
CA GLN A 141 6.87 -12.11 13.49
C GLN A 141 6.28 -12.63 12.18
N PRO A 142 5.36 -13.60 12.21
CA PRO A 142 4.68 -14.12 11.02
C PRO A 142 3.55 -13.19 10.57
N TYR A 143 3.41 -13.03 9.26
CA TYR A 143 2.38 -12.22 8.62
C TYR A 143 1.82 -12.90 7.37
N LEU A 144 0.54 -12.67 7.11
CA LEU A 144 -0.04 -12.84 5.77
C LEU A 144 0.00 -11.50 5.05
N PHE A 145 0.84 -11.40 4.03
CA PHE A 145 0.97 -10.22 3.19
C PHE A 145 0.02 -10.30 1.98
N LEU A 146 -0.73 -9.24 1.75
CA LEU A 146 -1.75 -9.14 0.70
C LEU A 146 -1.59 -7.81 -0.06
N LYS A 147 -1.49 -7.86 -1.39
CA LYS A 147 -1.27 -6.67 -2.22
C LYS A 147 -1.98 -6.75 -3.56
N SER A 148 -2.75 -5.72 -3.91
CA SER A 148 -3.29 -5.62 -5.27
C SER A 148 -2.24 -5.12 -6.26
N GLU A 149 -2.08 -5.77 -7.41
CA GLU A 149 -1.20 -5.34 -8.49
C GLU A 149 -1.96 -5.07 -9.81
N GLY A 150 -1.50 -4.07 -10.57
CA GLY A 150 -2.10 -3.64 -11.84
C GLY A 150 -1.79 -4.54 -13.04
N HIS A 151 -0.94 -5.56 -12.86
CA HIS A 151 -0.43 -6.42 -13.93
C HIS A 151 -0.35 -7.85 -13.40
N THR A 152 -0.64 -8.84 -14.24
CA THR A 152 -0.45 -10.26 -13.94
C THR A 152 0.96 -10.70 -14.37
N THR A 153 1.65 -11.53 -13.59
CA THR A 153 2.96 -12.10 -13.99
C THR A 153 2.82 -13.39 -14.81
N GLY A 154 2.53 -13.27 -16.11
CA GLY A 154 2.82 -14.30 -17.11
C GLY A 154 4.04 -13.90 -17.97
N ILE A 155 4.37 -14.67 -19.03
CA ILE A 155 5.35 -14.27 -20.06
C ILE A 155 4.97 -12.90 -20.68
N THR A 156 3.67 -12.62 -20.79
CA THR A 156 3.08 -11.33 -21.17
C THR A 156 3.13 -10.25 -20.06
N GLY A 157 3.53 -10.62 -18.84
CA GLY A 157 3.66 -9.76 -17.64
C GLY A 157 5.06 -9.20 -17.39
N ILE A 158 6.11 -9.87 -17.90
CA ILE A 158 7.52 -9.40 -17.78
C ILE A 158 7.69 -8.02 -18.42
N ILE A 159 7.06 -7.80 -19.59
CA ILE A 159 7.11 -6.53 -20.32
C ILE A 159 6.43 -5.39 -19.53
N PRO A 160 5.22 -5.54 -18.98
CA PRO A 160 4.61 -4.58 -18.05
C PRO A 160 5.46 -4.29 -16.81
N HIS A 161 6.07 -5.30 -16.18
CA HIS A 161 6.94 -5.09 -15.01
C HIS A 161 8.21 -4.30 -15.37
N MET A 162 8.82 -4.59 -16.52
CA MET A 162 9.98 -3.86 -17.02
C MET A 162 9.62 -2.43 -17.45
N LYS A 163 8.49 -2.22 -18.14
CA LYS A 163 7.95 -0.88 -18.46
C LYS A 163 7.57 -0.09 -17.21
N SER A 164 7.02 -0.75 -16.19
CA SER A 164 6.71 -0.14 -14.89
C SER A 164 8.00 0.20 -14.13
N TRP A 165 9.02 -0.66 -14.19
CA TRP A 165 10.35 -0.41 -13.61
C TRP A 165 11.10 0.73 -14.31
N VAL A 166 11.11 0.77 -15.64
CA VAL A 166 11.67 1.88 -16.43
C VAL A 166 10.93 3.19 -16.12
N HIS A 167 9.59 3.15 -16.07
CA HIS A 167 8.78 4.31 -15.67
C HIS A 167 9.10 4.76 -14.23
N LYS A 168 9.21 3.82 -13.28
CA LYS A 168 9.61 4.09 -11.89
C LYS A 168 10.99 4.73 -11.82
N ASN A 169 11.94 4.22 -12.60
CA ASN A 169 13.29 4.77 -12.68
C ASN A 169 13.33 6.17 -13.29
N LYS A 170 12.52 6.43 -14.33
CA LYS A 170 12.48 7.73 -15.03
C LYS A 170 11.69 8.79 -14.25
N HIS A 171 10.58 8.41 -13.63
CA HIS A 171 9.61 9.36 -13.07
C HIS A 171 9.56 9.38 -11.54
N GLY A 172 10.25 8.45 -10.86
CA GLY A 172 10.27 8.36 -9.39
C GLY A 172 9.01 7.75 -8.76
N PHE A 173 7.99 7.44 -9.57
CA PHE A 173 6.76 6.78 -9.13
C PHE A 173 6.31 5.69 -10.10
N GLY A 174 5.59 4.70 -9.55
CA GLY A 174 4.98 3.63 -10.34
C GLY A 174 3.80 4.11 -11.15
N LYS A 175 3.57 3.48 -12.31
CA LYS A 175 2.35 3.70 -13.10
C LYS A 175 1.10 3.59 -12.21
N LEU A 176 0.11 4.44 -12.49
CA LEU A 176 -1.19 4.35 -11.86
C LEU A 176 -1.93 3.16 -12.46
N ALA A 177 -2.40 2.24 -11.62
CA ALA A 177 -3.24 1.14 -12.08
C ALA A 177 -4.68 1.61 -12.31
N SER A 178 -5.14 2.57 -11.52
CA SER A 178 -6.46 3.21 -11.64
C SER A 178 -6.38 4.72 -11.42
N PRO A 179 -6.48 5.53 -12.48
CA PRO A 179 -6.57 6.99 -12.34
C PRO A 179 -7.76 7.43 -11.48
N SER A 180 -8.89 6.72 -11.54
CA SER A 180 -10.08 7.04 -10.76
C SER A 180 -9.90 6.78 -9.27
N LEU A 181 -9.19 5.71 -8.89
CA LEU A 181 -8.85 5.46 -7.49
C LEU A 181 -7.84 6.51 -6.97
N ASN A 182 -6.88 6.92 -7.81
CA ASN A 182 -5.95 7.99 -7.47
C ASN A 182 -6.67 9.33 -7.25
N ALA A 183 -7.64 9.67 -8.12
CA ALA A 183 -8.48 10.85 -7.96
C ALA A 183 -9.32 10.78 -6.66
N LEU A 184 -9.87 9.61 -6.33
CA LEU A 184 -10.62 9.41 -5.08
C LEU A 184 -9.74 9.61 -3.83
N ALA A 185 -8.47 9.16 -3.90
CA ALA A 185 -7.49 9.30 -2.82
C ALA A 185 -6.89 10.72 -2.72
N SER A 186 -7.24 11.62 -3.63
CA SER A 186 -6.75 13.00 -3.61
C SER A 186 -7.37 13.79 -2.45
N PRO A 187 -6.61 14.57 -1.67
CA PRO A 187 -7.13 15.44 -0.63
C PRO A 187 -8.04 16.57 -1.13
N VAL A 188 -8.04 16.88 -2.44
CA VAL A 188 -9.02 17.80 -3.05
C VAL A 188 -10.29 17.10 -3.54
N SER A 189 -10.40 15.79 -3.35
CA SER A 189 -11.64 15.04 -3.58
C SER A 189 -12.71 15.45 -2.58
N ALA A 190 -13.98 15.49 -3.01
CA ALA A 190 -15.12 15.60 -2.11
C ALA A 190 -15.14 14.49 -1.03
N TRP A 191 -14.48 13.37 -1.33
CA TRP A 191 -14.28 12.23 -0.45
C TRP A 191 -12.89 12.20 0.20
N SER A 192 -12.28 13.37 0.41
CA SER A 192 -10.99 13.50 1.09
C SER A 192 -10.99 12.72 2.43
N GLY A 193 -10.01 11.84 2.59
CA GLY A 193 -9.89 10.93 3.73
C GLY A 193 -10.82 9.71 3.71
N ALA A 194 -11.51 9.41 2.60
CA ALA A 194 -12.16 8.12 2.39
C ALA A 194 -11.18 7.05 1.90
N VAL A 195 -10.20 7.43 1.08
CA VAL A 195 -9.08 6.60 0.63
C VAL A 195 -7.78 7.35 0.87
N GLU A 196 -6.81 6.69 1.50
CA GLU A 196 -5.50 7.28 1.72
C GLU A 196 -4.65 7.18 0.45
N SER A 197 -4.09 8.31 0.03
CA SER A 197 -3.08 8.35 -1.03
C SER A 197 -1.78 7.74 -0.49
N ARG A 198 -1.29 6.69 -1.16
CA ARG A 198 0.00 6.08 -0.80
C ARG A 198 1.08 6.50 -1.78
N ALA A 199 2.25 6.86 -1.25
CA ALA A 199 3.41 7.03 -2.09
C ALA A 199 3.79 5.69 -2.74
N ALA A 200 4.16 5.73 -4.02
CA ALA A 200 4.48 4.54 -4.80
C ALA A 200 5.37 3.58 -4.01
N GLU A 201 4.82 2.38 -3.77
CA GLU A 201 5.60 1.21 -3.38
C GLU A 201 6.62 0.95 -4.48
N ASN A 202 7.84 1.34 -4.17
CA ASN A 202 9.09 0.71 -4.54
C ASN A 202 10.13 1.74 -4.19
N TYR A 203 10.61 1.66 -2.95
CA TYR A 203 11.88 2.30 -2.69
C TYR A 203 12.91 1.62 -3.57
N ALA A 204 13.50 2.41 -4.45
CA ALA A 204 14.79 2.04 -4.98
C ALA A 204 15.73 1.75 -3.79
N LYS A 205 16.68 0.84 -4.02
CA LYS A 205 17.51 0.26 -2.95
C LYS A 205 18.24 1.34 -2.13
N GLY A 206 18.47 2.53 -2.69
CA GLY A 206 19.07 3.68 -2.02
C GLY A 206 18.21 4.20 -0.87
N TYR A 207 16.94 4.56 -1.12
CA TYR A 207 16.06 5.09 -0.08
C TYR A 207 15.84 4.11 1.08
N GLY A 208 15.71 2.81 0.78
CA GLY A 208 15.63 1.79 1.82
C GLY A 208 16.89 1.75 2.70
N LYS A 209 18.07 1.86 2.08
CA LYS A 209 19.34 2.00 2.81
C LYS A 209 19.39 3.31 3.62
N LEU A 210 18.85 4.42 3.12
CA LEU A 210 18.79 5.69 3.86
C LEU A 210 18.01 5.52 5.17
N LEU A 211 16.78 5.01 5.09
CA LEU A 211 15.93 4.80 6.27
C LEU A 211 16.59 3.86 7.29
N LYS A 212 17.21 2.78 6.80
CA LYS A 212 17.82 1.74 7.65
C LYS A 212 19.15 2.19 8.24
N LYS A 213 20.10 2.60 7.40
CA LYS A 213 21.51 2.81 7.78
C LYS A 213 21.81 4.21 8.27
N VAL A 214 21.05 5.22 7.83
CA VAL A 214 21.33 6.63 8.15
C VAL A 214 20.38 7.13 9.22
N LEU A 215 19.08 6.88 9.05
CA LEU A 215 18.05 7.41 9.94
C LEU A 215 17.67 6.46 11.08
N GLY A 216 17.96 5.16 10.98
CA GLY A 216 17.65 4.19 12.03
C GLY A 216 16.14 3.92 12.22
N VAL A 217 15.32 4.20 11.21
CA VAL A 217 13.85 4.15 11.30
C VAL A 217 13.24 3.03 10.46
N SER A 218 14.01 1.97 10.22
CA SER A 218 13.59 0.84 9.38
C SER A 218 12.27 0.24 9.85
N GLY A 219 11.26 0.31 8.98
CA GLY A 219 9.93 -0.25 9.24
C GLY A 219 9.05 0.59 10.14
N ARG A 220 9.40 1.85 10.46
CA ARG A 220 8.45 2.80 11.07
C ARG A 220 7.55 3.38 9.98
N GLN A 221 6.24 3.49 10.25
CA GLN A 221 5.35 4.29 9.42
C GLN A 221 5.74 5.76 9.64
N MET A 222 6.07 6.44 8.56
CA MET A 222 6.37 7.85 8.59
C MET A 222 5.98 8.50 7.27
N THR A 223 5.70 9.79 7.35
CA THR A 223 5.49 10.66 6.22
C THR A 223 6.82 11.10 5.63
N VAL A 224 6.81 11.57 4.38
CA VAL A 224 7.94 12.26 3.77
C VAL A 224 8.43 13.42 4.65
N ARG A 225 7.51 14.18 5.24
CA ARG A 225 7.81 15.31 6.12
C ARG A 225 8.60 14.86 7.34
N GLU A 226 8.15 13.81 8.03
CA GLU A 226 8.85 13.24 9.19
C GLU A 226 10.22 12.70 8.82
N MET A 227 10.33 11.99 7.70
CA MET A 227 11.62 11.52 7.18
C MET A 227 12.57 12.69 6.91
N MET A 228 12.09 13.76 6.27
CA MET A 228 12.88 14.96 6.00
C MET A 228 13.32 15.68 7.29
N LYS A 229 12.46 15.75 8.32
CA LYS A 229 12.87 16.29 9.64
C LYS A 229 14.05 15.51 10.20
N LEU A 230 13.97 14.18 10.20
CA LEU A 230 15.04 13.31 10.69
C LEU A 230 16.31 13.46 9.86
N LEU A 231 16.17 13.50 8.53
CA LEU A 231 17.28 13.67 7.61
C LEU A 231 18.00 15.00 7.84
N PHE A 232 17.25 16.10 7.96
CA PHE A 232 17.82 17.43 8.15
C PHE A 232 18.47 17.59 9.51
N ALA A 233 17.84 17.06 10.58
CA ALA A 233 18.46 17.00 11.90
C ALA A 233 19.77 16.19 11.87
N LYS A 234 19.77 15.00 11.25
CA LYS A 234 20.95 14.12 11.18
C LYS A 234 22.10 14.72 10.38
N THR A 235 21.79 15.53 9.37
CA THR A 235 22.76 16.16 8.47
C THR A 235 23.07 17.61 8.83
N ARG A 236 22.42 18.14 9.88
CA ARG A 236 22.45 19.57 10.26
C ARG A 236 22.09 20.51 9.10
N PHE A 237 21.26 20.04 8.19
CA PHE A 237 20.76 20.86 7.09
C PHE A 237 19.68 21.82 7.63
N PRO A 238 19.73 23.12 7.30
CA PRO A 238 18.77 24.09 7.83
C PRO A 238 17.36 23.79 7.32
N ALA A 239 16.43 23.58 8.26
CA ALA A 239 15.00 23.52 7.97
C ALA A 239 14.40 24.93 8.09
N PRO A 240 13.56 25.39 7.14
CA PRO A 240 12.90 26.68 7.25
C PRO A 240 11.86 26.67 8.37
N SER A 241 11.54 27.85 8.91
CA SER A 241 10.56 28.01 10.01
C SER A 241 9.16 27.48 9.65
N ASN A 242 8.77 27.57 8.38
CA ASN A 242 7.49 27.05 7.88
C ASN A 242 7.49 25.55 7.54
N PHE A 243 8.52 24.79 7.91
CA PHE A 243 8.64 23.37 7.53
C PHE A 243 7.43 22.53 7.95
N ALA A 244 6.81 22.82 9.09
CA ALA A 244 5.66 22.08 9.59
C ALA A 244 4.41 22.23 8.68
N THR A 245 4.22 23.41 8.09
CA THR A 245 3.04 23.78 7.31
C THR A 245 3.29 23.77 5.80
N ALA A 246 4.54 23.62 5.36
CA ALA A 246 4.91 23.64 3.94
C ALA A 246 4.14 22.59 3.12
N ASN A 247 3.63 22.95 1.95
CA ASN A 247 2.99 21.99 1.02
C ASN A 247 4.02 21.03 0.40
N ASN A 248 3.57 20.00 -0.33
CA ASN A 248 4.49 19.05 -0.96
C ASN A 248 5.41 19.74 -1.99
N ARG A 249 4.95 20.76 -2.72
CA ARG A 249 5.83 21.50 -3.64
C ARG A 249 7.02 22.14 -2.91
N GLN A 250 6.76 22.83 -1.82
CA GLN A 250 7.76 23.48 -0.98
C GLN A 250 8.70 22.44 -0.35
N LEU A 251 8.17 21.33 0.15
CA LEU A 251 8.99 20.21 0.63
C LEU A 251 9.86 19.62 -0.49
N GLY A 252 9.32 19.48 -1.70
CA GLY A 252 10.05 18.99 -2.86
C GLY A 252 11.18 19.92 -3.31
N LEU A 253 10.95 21.23 -3.30
CA LEU A 253 12.00 22.21 -3.57
C LEU A 253 13.09 22.18 -2.50
N LEU A 254 12.70 22.07 -1.23
CA LEU A 254 13.62 22.01 -0.11
C LEU A 254 14.47 20.72 -0.13
N LEU A 255 13.86 19.57 -0.44
CA LEU A 255 14.57 18.31 -0.59
C LEU A 255 15.52 18.35 -1.81
N ALA A 256 15.12 19.00 -2.92
CA ALA A 256 16.01 19.19 -4.06
C ALA A 256 17.25 20.01 -3.68
N ARG A 257 17.07 21.12 -2.94
CA ARG A 257 18.18 21.92 -2.39
C ARG A 257 19.11 21.08 -1.52
N PHE A 258 18.56 20.27 -0.61
CA PHE A 258 19.36 19.32 0.18
C PHE A 258 20.18 18.39 -0.70
N THR A 259 19.60 17.78 -1.74
CA THR A 259 20.32 16.83 -2.61
C THR A 259 21.36 17.49 -3.53
N TYR A 260 21.26 18.80 -3.76
CA TYR A 260 22.25 19.58 -4.48
C TYR A 260 23.40 19.99 -3.54
N ALA A 261 23.04 20.45 -2.33
CA ALA A 261 23.99 20.87 -1.31
C ALA A 261 24.69 19.68 -0.60
N GLY A 262 24.15 18.47 -0.70
CA GLY A 262 24.66 17.26 -0.03
C GLY A 262 26.09 16.85 -0.38
N SER A 263 26.67 17.44 -1.44
CA SER A 263 28.12 17.35 -1.70
C SER A 263 28.97 18.06 -0.63
N ARG A 264 28.42 19.08 0.03
CA ARG A 264 29.07 19.90 1.08
C ARG A 264 28.74 19.44 2.51
N TYR A 265 27.53 18.91 2.74
CA TYR A 265 27.09 18.39 4.04
C TYR A 265 27.41 16.90 4.24
N ARG A 266 28.52 16.42 3.63
CA ARG A 266 28.96 15.03 3.73
C ARG A 266 29.14 14.64 5.19
N LEU A 267 28.19 13.90 5.74
CA LEU A 267 28.51 12.79 6.63
C LEU A 267 29.44 11.88 5.81
N LYS A 268 30.77 12.09 5.88
CA LYS A 268 31.76 11.33 5.11
C LYS A 268 31.44 9.83 5.24
N GLY A 269 30.97 9.21 4.16
CA GLY A 269 30.70 7.77 4.05
C GLY A 269 29.26 7.29 4.31
N THR A 270 28.37 8.11 4.88
CA THR A 270 27.06 7.59 5.38
C THR A 270 25.92 7.68 4.36
N ILE A 271 25.87 8.73 3.54
CA ILE A 271 24.85 8.90 2.49
C ILE A 271 25.47 8.61 1.12
N THR A 272 24.97 7.59 0.42
CA THR A 272 25.52 7.14 -0.87
C THR A 272 24.91 7.90 -2.06
N PRO A 273 25.57 7.90 -3.24
CA PRO A 273 24.99 8.48 -4.47
C PRO A 273 23.61 7.92 -4.81
N ASP A 274 23.39 6.61 -4.62
CA ASP A 274 22.07 5.98 -4.80
C ASP A 274 20.99 6.61 -3.90
N MET A 275 21.31 6.87 -2.62
CA MET A 275 20.38 7.52 -1.69
C MET A 275 20.05 8.93 -2.17
N ILE A 276 21.05 9.70 -2.62
CA ILE A 276 20.86 11.06 -3.15
C ILE A 276 19.99 11.04 -4.41
N ASN A 277 20.24 10.12 -5.33
CA ASN A 277 19.44 9.98 -6.55
C ASN A 277 17.99 9.64 -6.23
N ASP A 278 17.74 8.77 -5.25
CA ASP A 278 16.37 8.46 -4.82
C ASP A 278 15.70 9.65 -4.13
N LEU A 279 16.42 10.42 -3.31
CA LEU A 279 15.91 11.65 -2.72
C LEU A 279 15.61 12.73 -3.78
N ARG A 280 16.40 12.83 -4.87
CA ARG A 280 16.10 13.72 -6.02
C ARG A 280 14.82 13.31 -6.73
N ARG A 281 14.61 12.01 -6.95
CA ARG A 281 13.37 11.48 -7.52
C ARG A 281 12.17 11.76 -6.63
N LEU A 282 12.33 11.59 -5.31
CA LEU A 282 11.30 11.93 -4.32
C LEU A 282 10.99 13.44 -4.35
N ALA A 283 12.01 14.29 -4.38
CA ALA A 283 11.86 15.73 -4.50
C ALA A 283 11.04 16.13 -5.74
N GLY A 284 11.37 15.57 -6.92
CA GLY A 284 10.59 15.80 -8.14
C GLY A 284 9.15 15.30 -8.06
N THR A 285 8.89 14.21 -7.32
CA THR A 285 7.53 13.71 -7.08
C THR A 285 6.73 14.68 -6.22
N LEU A 286 7.31 15.16 -5.11
CA LEU A 286 6.68 16.13 -4.23
C LEU A 286 6.37 17.46 -4.95
N GLN A 287 7.28 17.91 -5.83
CA GLN A 287 7.05 19.10 -6.67
C GLN A 287 5.85 18.94 -7.60
N LYS A 288 5.69 17.75 -8.20
CA LYS A 288 4.55 17.43 -9.08
C LYS A 288 3.24 17.32 -8.33
N ASP A 289 3.27 16.82 -7.09
CA ASP A 289 2.07 16.75 -6.26
C ASP A 289 1.50 18.13 -5.96
N GLY A 290 2.35 19.15 -5.81
CA GLY A 290 1.85 20.49 -5.52
C GLY A 290 1.24 20.57 -4.12
N ASP A 291 0.07 21.19 -4.07
CA ASP A 291 -0.80 21.24 -2.88
C ASP A 291 -1.79 20.08 -2.86
N LYS A 292 -1.79 19.26 -3.93
CA LYS A 292 -2.74 18.18 -4.12
C LYS A 292 -2.45 16.98 -3.25
N HIS A 293 -1.33 16.89 -2.54
CA HIS A 293 -1.10 15.83 -1.54
C HIS A 293 -0.32 16.46 -0.40
N MET A 294 -0.83 16.42 0.84
CA MET A 294 -0.18 17.06 2.00
C MET A 294 0.54 16.06 2.92
N SER A 295 0.17 14.78 2.79
CA SER A 295 0.73 13.66 3.54
C SER A 295 0.92 12.46 2.61
N ARG A 296 2.18 12.12 2.33
CA ARG A 296 2.55 10.85 1.71
C ARG A 296 2.99 9.90 2.80
N VAL A 297 2.20 8.85 3.06
CA VAL A 297 2.51 7.82 4.04
C VAL A 297 3.27 6.67 3.39
N PHE A 298 4.22 6.13 4.15
CA PHE A 298 5.10 5.07 3.72
C PHE A 298 5.04 3.84 4.64
N ARG A 299 4.26 2.82 4.30
CA ARG A 299 4.44 1.41 4.71
C ARG A 299 3.33 0.52 4.16
N GLU A 300 3.53 -0.79 4.21
CA GLU A 300 2.46 -1.75 4.32
C GLU A 300 1.62 -1.48 5.58
N ILE A 301 0.30 -1.55 5.47
CA ILE A 301 -0.59 -1.46 6.62
C ILE A 301 -0.49 -2.77 7.41
N ARG A 302 -0.02 -2.69 8.65
CA ARG A 302 0.04 -3.84 9.57
C ARG A 302 -1.14 -3.74 10.51
N ALA A 303 -1.91 -4.81 10.60
CA ALA A 303 -3.05 -4.90 11.50
C ALA A 303 -3.13 -6.30 12.11
N THR A 304 -3.67 -6.36 13.32
CA THR A 304 -4.14 -7.59 13.94
C THR A 304 -5.51 -7.98 13.35
N PRO A 305 -5.88 -9.27 13.35
CA PRO A 305 -7.22 -9.68 12.92
C PRO A 305 -8.34 -8.98 13.69
N THR A 306 -8.16 -8.79 14.99
CA THR A 306 -9.14 -8.11 15.85
C THR A 306 -9.41 -6.66 15.43
N GLU A 307 -8.38 -5.89 15.06
CA GLU A 307 -8.56 -4.51 14.56
C GLU A 307 -9.35 -4.48 13.24
N ILE A 308 -9.12 -5.46 12.38
CA ILE A 308 -9.84 -5.61 11.12
C ILE A 308 -11.30 -6.01 11.40
N ASP A 309 -11.52 -6.99 12.29
CA ASP A 309 -12.85 -7.48 12.66
C ASP A 309 -13.72 -6.39 13.29
N GLN A 310 -13.17 -5.56 14.16
CA GLN A 310 -13.88 -4.40 14.71
C GLN A 310 -14.34 -3.43 13.60
N SER A 311 -13.53 -3.27 12.57
CA SER A 311 -13.84 -2.39 11.45
C SER A 311 -14.88 -3.02 10.51
N LEU A 312 -14.80 -4.35 10.33
CA LEU A 312 -15.80 -5.13 9.61
C LEU A 312 -17.15 -5.12 10.31
N ALA A 313 -17.20 -5.27 11.64
CA ALA A 313 -18.46 -5.28 12.39
C ALA A 313 -19.30 -4.04 12.09
N VAL A 314 -18.67 -2.85 12.15
CA VAL A 314 -19.32 -1.57 11.80
C VAL A 314 -19.69 -1.49 10.31
N PHE A 315 -18.86 -2.03 9.42
CA PHE A 315 -19.15 -1.98 7.99
C PHE A 315 -20.28 -2.94 7.58
N LEU A 316 -20.44 -4.05 8.30
CA LEU A 316 -21.40 -5.11 8.02
C LEU A 316 -22.78 -4.88 8.64
N THR A 317 -22.96 -3.92 9.56
CA THR A 317 -24.28 -3.50 10.05
C THR A 317 -25.02 -2.70 9.00
#